data_AF-A0A257L273-F1
#
_entry.id   AF-A0A257L273-F1
#
_cell.length_a   1.000
_cell.length_b   1.000
_cell.length_c   1.000
_cell.angle_alpha   90.00
_cell.angle_beta   90.00
_cell.angle_gamma   90.00
#
_symmetry.space_group_name_H-M   'P 1'
#
loop_
_entity.id
_entity.type
_entity.pdbx_description
1 polymer ?
#
loop_
_entity_poly.entity_id
_entity_poly.type
_entity_poly.pdbx_seq_one_letter_code
_entity_poly.pdbx_strand_id
1 'polypeptide(L)' 'MSLVSMRQLLDHAAEHGYGIPAFNVNNLEQVQAVMAAADEVGAPVIL' A
#
# COMPACT_ATOMS: atom_id res chain seq x y z
N MET A 1 -7.75 3.80 7.73
CA MET A 1 -6.30 3.84 7.46
C MET A 1 -5.83 5.29 7.41
N SER A 2 -4.61 5.55 7.86
CA SER A 2 -3.97 6.88 7.80
C SER A 2 -2.97 6.95 6.66
N LEU A 3 -2.89 8.10 5.98
CA LEU A 3 -1.80 8.39 5.05
C LEU A 3 -0.49 8.48 5.84
N VAL A 4 0.53 7.80 5.36
CA VAL A 4 1.88 7.74 5.94
C VAL A 4 2.91 8.14 4.88
N SER A 5 4.09 8.57 5.32
CA SER A 5 5.13 8.95 4.35
C SER A 5 5.69 7.72 3.64
N MET A 6 5.94 7.84 2.33
CA MET A 6 6.53 6.76 1.53
C MET A 6 7.89 6.30 2.09
N ARG A 7 8.69 7.24 2.60
CA ARG A 7 10.00 6.93 3.20
C ARG A 7 9.88 5.99 4.39
N GLN A 8 9.00 6.28 5.35
CA GLN A 8 8.79 5.41 6.52
C GLN A 8 8.37 4.00 6.12
N LEU A 9 7.52 3.90 5.10
CA LEU A 9 7.04 2.64 4.53
C LEU A 9 8.19 1.82 3.95
N LEU A 10 9.01 2.44 3.11
CA LEU A 10 10.16 1.79 2.46
C LEU A 10 11.26 1.43 3.45
N ASP A 11 11.53 2.28 4.45
CA ASP A 11 12.50 2.00 5.51
C ASP A 11 12.07 0.74 6.30
N HIS A 12 10.79 0.65 6.69
CA HIS A 12 10.24 -0.54 7.37
C HIS A 12 10.32 -1.80 6.50
N ALA A 13 9.99 -1.71 5.21
CA ALA A 13 10.08 -2.83 4.27
C ALA A 13 11.52 -3.32 4.07
N ALA A 14 12.48 -2.40 4.01
CA ALA A 14 13.91 -2.75 3.91
C ALA A 14 14.41 -3.46 5.17
N GLU A 15 13.99 -3.01 6.36
CA GLU A 15 14.35 -3.63 7.64
C GLU A 15 13.77 -5.04 7.81
N HIS A 16 12.56 -5.27 7.32
CA HIS A 16 11.84 -6.55 7.47
C HIS A 16 11.95 -7.47 6.24
N GLY A 17 12.64 -7.05 5.19
CA GLY A 17 12.93 -7.87 4.01
C GLY A 17 11.72 -8.20 3.14
N TYR A 18 10.74 -7.29 3.03
CA TYR A 18 9.57 -7.48 2.16
C TYR A 18 9.40 -6.33 1.16
N GLY A 19 8.60 -6.54 0.12
CA GLY A 19 8.29 -5.51 -0.89
C GLY A 19 6.91 -4.91 -0.69
N ILE A 20 6.75 -3.64 -1.07
CA ILE A 20 5.45 -2.95 -1.05
C ILE A 20 4.99 -2.75 -2.50
N PRO A 21 3.79 -3.23 -2.88
CA PRO A 21 3.26 -3.01 -4.22
C PRO A 21 2.81 -1.55 -4.41
N ALA A 22 3.08 -1.02 -5.61
CA ALA A 22 2.62 0.30 -6.05
C ALA A 22 1.65 0.13 -7.22
N PHE A 23 0.39 0.49 -7.03
CA PHE A 23 -0.67 0.33 -8.01
C PHE A 23 -1.11 1.68 -8.57
N ASN A 24 -0.97 1.87 -9.87
CA ASN A 24 -1.55 3.05 -10.52
C ASN A 24 -3.08 2.92 -10.53
N VAL A 25 -3.76 3.95 -10.06
CA VAL A 25 -5.22 4.04 -10.04
C VAL A 25 -5.72 5.19 -10.91
N ASN A 26 -6.76 4.95 -11.70
CA ASN A 26 -7.30 5.91 -12.67
C ASN A 26 -8.78 6.24 -12.43
N ASN A 27 -9.45 5.52 -11.53
CA ASN A 27 -10.84 5.72 -11.16
C ASN A 27 -11.11 5.25 -9.72
N LEU A 28 -12.32 5.48 -9.23
CA LEU A 28 -12.71 5.15 -7.86
C LEU A 28 -12.76 3.63 -7.63
N GLU A 29 -13.21 2.87 -8.62
CA GLU A 29 -13.34 1.43 -8.54
C GLU A 29 -11.97 0.76 -8.34
N GLN A 30 -10.93 1.27 -8.98
CA GLN A 30 -9.55 0.79 -8.79
C GLN A 30 -9.03 1.12 -7.39
N VAL A 31 -9.27 2.32 -6.88
CA VAL A 31 -8.93 2.68 -5.50
C VAL A 31 -9.61 1.72 -4.53
N GLN A 32 -10.91 1.47 -4.71
CA GLN A 32 -11.67 0.58 -3.84
C GLN A 32 -11.15 -0.86 -3.89
N ALA A 33 -10.84 -1.38 -5.09
CA ALA A 33 -10.32 -2.73 -5.24
C ALA A 33 -8.97 -2.92 -4.55
N VAL A 34 -8.04 -1.96 -4.74
CA VAL A 34 -6.71 -2.03 -4.13
C VAL A 34 -6.79 -1.90 -2.61
N MET A 35 -7.60 -0.96 -2.11
CA MET A 35 -7.76 -0.76 -0.66
C MET A 35 -8.44 -1.94 0.02
N ALA A 36 -9.44 -2.57 -0.62
CA ALA A 36 -10.10 -3.76 -0.09
C ALA A 36 -9.14 -4.95 0.01
N ALA A 37 -8.34 -5.19 -1.04
CA ALA A 37 -7.33 -6.25 -1.01
C ALA A 37 -6.26 -6.01 0.07
N ALA A 38 -5.78 -4.76 0.19
CA ALA A 38 -4.81 -4.38 1.21
C ALA A 38 -5.35 -4.58 2.64
N ASP A 39 -6.62 -4.23 2.87
CA ASP A 39 -7.31 -4.42 4.15
C ASP A 39 -7.48 -5.91 4.50
N GLU A 40 -7.87 -6.74 3.53
CA GLU A 40 -8.09 -8.19 3.72
C GLU A 40 -6.84 -8.92 4.20
N VAL A 41 -5.66 -8.55 3.68
CA VAL A 41 -4.38 -9.16 4.07
C VAL A 41 -3.59 -8.35 5.09
N GLY A 42 -4.11 -7.20 5.55
CA GLY A 42 -3.41 -6.29 6.46
C GLY A 42 -2.08 -5.77 5.91
N ALA A 43 -1.97 -5.62 4.59
CA ALA A 43 -0.72 -5.22 3.92
C ALA A 43 -0.72 -3.73 3.57
N PRO A 44 0.44 -3.06 3.64
CA PRO A 44 0.53 -1.68 3.22
C PRO A 44 0.64 -1.57 1.69
N VAL A 45 0.18 -0.46 1.13
CA VAL A 45 0.10 -0.24 -0.32
C VAL A 45 0.44 1.20 -0.71
N ILE A 46 0.98 1.38 -1.91
CA ILE A 46 1.18 2.68 -2.56
C ILE A 46 0.16 2.79 -3.71
N LEU A 47 -0.59 3.90 -3.74
CA LEU A 47 -1.56 4.24 -4.80
C LEU A 47 -1.04 5.36 -5.68
#